data_AF-A0ABD7A7L2-F1
#
_entry.id   AF-A0ABD7A7L2-F1
#
_cell.length_a   1.000
_cell.length_b   1.000
_cell.length_c   1.000
_cell.angle_alpha   90.00
_cell.angle_beta   90.00
_cell.angle_gamma   90.00
#
_symmetry.space_group_name_H-M   'P 1'
#
loop_
_entity.id
_entity.type
_entity.pdbx_description
1 polymer ?
#
loop_
_entity_poly.entity_id
_entity_poly.type
_entity_poly.pdbx_seq_one_letter_code
_entity_poly.pdbx_strand_id
1 'polypeptide(L)'
;MEKSLKKMINKSVSLDRFNFSGFSSSSLWVGYFESQNAHNLTLIKEALNLAYDFFKDGLNEFIAVSSLKYSKEYDFKNEGEYYFNLLRRAKKYNLIQESTEVFEDYLYGDIPLPADCLTISLDKKLFPCLAKLVMGCNAVLGNICFFISPKLNIAIYPHEDLGFGVISLSEDRSLCIEFLEFCSKNKNFIVHIEN
;
A
#
# COMPACT_ATOMS: atom_id res chain seq x y z
N MET A 1 -12.87 -11.91 -41.66
CA MET A 1 -13.36 -11.54 -40.31
C MET A 1 -12.16 -11.24 -39.43
N GLU A 2 -11.56 -10.06 -39.60
CA GLU A 2 -10.58 -9.55 -38.64
C GLU A 2 -11.35 -8.97 -37.46
N LYS A 3 -11.52 -9.77 -36.40
CA LYS A 3 -11.96 -9.22 -35.12
C LYS A 3 -10.84 -8.31 -34.64
N SER A 4 -11.08 -7.00 -34.78
CA SER A 4 -10.29 -5.94 -34.20
C SER A 4 -9.77 -6.36 -32.81
N LEU A 5 -8.45 -6.44 -32.67
CA LEU A 5 -7.74 -6.26 -31.41
C LEU A 5 -8.08 -4.85 -30.90
N LYS A 6 -9.31 -4.65 -30.42
CA LYS A 6 -9.74 -3.42 -29.76
C LYS A 6 -8.90 -3.27 -28.51
N LYS A 7 -7.84 -2.48 -28.63
CA LYS A 7 -7.03 -1.89 -27.56
C LYS A 7 -6.86 -2.81 -26.36
N MET A 8 -5.99 -3.82 -26.47
CA MET A 8 -5.32 -4.32 -25.26
C MET A 8 -4.47 -3.15 -24.75
N ILE A 9 -5.02 -2.36 -23.84
CA ILE A 9 -4.27 -1.30 -23.17
C ILE A 9 -3.39 -1.99 -22.14
N ASN A 10 -2.27 -2.58 -22.58
CA ASN A 10 -1.18 -2.89 -21.67
C ASN A 10 -0.57 -1.55 -21.24
N LYS A 11 -1.16 -0.91 -20.23
CA LYS A 11 -0.49 0.20 -19.54
C LYS A 11 0.65 -0.41 -18.75
N SER A 12 1.88 -0.17 -19.18
CA SER A 12 3.07 -0.47 -18.39
C SER A 12 3.07 0.43 -17.15
N VAL A 13 3.28 -0.13 -15.97
CA VAL A 13 3.59 0.64 -14.77
C VAL A 13 5.08 0.70 -14.61
N SER A 14 5.62 1.90 -14.54
CA SER A 14 7.03 2.13 -14.23
C SER A 14 7.15 2.52 -12.77
N LEU A 15 7.93 1.75 -12.01
CA LEU A 15 8.10 1.97 -10.58
C LEU A 15 9.07 3.13 -10.26
N ASP A 16 9.84 3.59 -11.24
CA ASP A 16 10.74 4.75 -11.14
C ASP A 16 10.02 6.08 -10.84
N ARG A 17 8.70 6.14 -11.06
CA ARG A 17 7.86 7.30 -10.74
C ARG A 17 7.55 7.43 -9.26
N PHE A 18 7.75 6.37 -8.48
CA PHE A 18 7.54 6.38 -7.04
C PHE A 18 8.83 6.77 -6.34
N ASN A 19 8.76 7.78 -5.47
CA ASN A 19 9.86 8.09 -4.57
C ASN A 19 9.78 7.17 -3.35
N PHE A 20 10.57 6.09 -3.36
CA PHE A 20 10.59 5.11 -2.27
C PHE A 20 11.16 5.63 -0.95
N SER A 21 11.85 6.76 -0.95
CA SER A 21 12.33 7.44 0.27
C SER A 21 11.26 8.35 0.89
N GLY A 22 10.18 8.64 0.18
CA GLY A 22 9.09 9.49 0.67
C GLY A 22 8.01 9.67 -0.39
N PHE A 23 6.87 8.99 -0.23
CA PHE A 23 5.87 8.90 -1.30
C PHE A 23 5.22 10.22 -1.68
N SER A 24 5.08 11.17 -0.74
CA SER A 24 4.59 12.52 -1.01
C SER A 24 5.49 13.32 -1.95
N SER A 25 6.74 12.89 -2.15
CA SER A 25 7.66 13.49 -3.12
C SER A 25 7.64 12.79 -4.49
N SER A 26 6.65 11.94 -4.76
CA SER A 26 6.46 11.30 -6.08
C SER A 26 5.80 12.27 -7.06
N SER A 27 6.17 12.21 -8.35
CA SER A 27 5.78 13.23 -9.35
C SER A 27 4.28 13.34 -9.68
N LEU A 28 3.47 12.40 -9.20
CA LEU A 28 2.02 12.34 -9.39
C LEU A 28 1.31 11.94 -8.09
N TRP A 29 1.90 12.32 -6.95
CA TRP A 29 1.22 12.21 -5.68
C TRP A 29 -0.07 13.05 -5.72
N VAL A 30 -1.14 12.51 -5.12
CA VAL A 30 -2.46 13.15 -5.16
C VAL A 30 -2.88 13.62 -3.77
N GLY A 31 -2.42 12.92 -2.75
CA GLY A 31 -2.79 13.22 -1.38
C GLY A 31 -2.98 11.95 -0.58
N TYR A 32 -3.70 12.08 0.52
CA TYR A 32 -3.96 11.00 1.45
C TYR A 32 -5.20 11.26 2.29
N PHE A 33 -5.64 10.22 2.99
CA PHE A 33 -6.52 10.38 4.13
C PHE A 33 -5.92 9.67 5.33
N GLU A 34 -6.12 10.21 6.53
CA GLU A 34 -5.56 9.67 7.77
C GLU A 34 -6.50 9.88 8.94
N SER A 35 -6.34 9.12 10.02
CA SER A 35 -7.25 9.25 11.15
C SER A 35 -6.98 10.51 11.96
N GLN A 36 -8.05 11.16 12.42
CA GLN A 36 -7.96 12.26 13.39
C GLN A 36 -7.77 11.78 14.84
N ASN A 37 -7.96 10.48 15.09
CA ASN A 37 -8.11 9.92 16.42
C ASN A 37 -6.94 9.00 16.78
N ALA A 38 -6.83 8.72 18.07
CA ALA A 38 -5.84 7.76 18.56
C ALA A 38 -6.00 6.39 17.88
N HIS A 39 -4.84 5.80 17.59
CA HIS A 39 -4.72 4.52 16.89
C HIS A 39 -5.57 3.42 17.53
N ASN A 40 -6.39 2.74 16.71
CA ASN A 40 -7.07 1.52 17.14
C ASN A 40 -7.52 0.64 15.96
N LEU A 41 -7.81 -0.62 16.27
CA LEU A 41 -8.24 -1.63 15.30
C LEU A 41 -9.55 -1.31 14.59
N THR A 42 -10.42 -0.49 15.18
CA THR A 42 -11.69 -0.07 14.54
C THR A 42 -11.40 0.89 13.39
N LEU A 43 -10.54 1.89 13.62
CA LEU A 43 -10.13 2.85 12.58
C LEU A 43 -9.38 2.16 11.43
N ILE A 44 -8.51 1.18 11.72
CA ILE A 44 -7.87 0.35 10.67
C ILE A 44 -8.93 -0.35 9.81
N LYS A 45 -9.94 -0.95 10.44
CA LYS A 45 -11.03 -1.63 9.70
C LYS A 45 -11.84 -0.63 8.88
N GLU A 46 -12.12 0.56 9.39
CA GLU A 46 -12.84 1.60 8.67
C GLU A 46 -12.06 2.10 7.45
N ALA A 47 -10.76 2.37 7.59
CA ALA A 47 -9.91 2.76 6.46
C ALA A 47 -9.90 1.69 5.35
N LEU A 48 -9.84 0.41 5.73
CA LEU A 48 -9.92 -0.70 4.78
C LEU A 48 -11.28 -0.80 4.11
N ASN A 49 -12.36 -0.56 4.86
CA ASN A 49 -13.71 -0.58 4.30
C ASN A 49 -13.90 0.56 3.31
N LEU A 50 -13.39 1.75 3.57
CA LEU A 50 -13.42 2.87 2.61
C LEU A 50 -12.74 2.49 1.28
N ALA A 51 -11.54 1.93 1.34
CA ALA A 51 -10.84 1.46 0.15
C ALA A 51 -11.62 0.32 -0.55
N TYR A 52 -12.13 -0.66 0.21
CA TYR A 52 -12.90 -1.76 -0.35
C TYR A 52 -14.19 -1.27 -1.04
N ASP A 53 -14.97 -0.41 -0.38
CA ASP A 53 -16.26 0.05 -0.88
C ASP A 53 -16.13 0.86 -2.16
N PHE A 54 -15.07 1.68 -2.26
CA PHE A 54 -14.78 2.45 -3.47
C PHE A 54 -14.29 1.54 -4.62
N PHE A 55 -13.38 0.60 -4.35
CA PHE A 55 -12.73 -0.21 -5.39
C PHE A 55 -13.36 -1.59 -5.62
N LYS A 56 -14.45 -1.96 -4.93
CA LYS A 56 -15.03 -3.33 -4.91
C LYS A 56 -15.22 -3.94 -6.30
N ASP A 57 -15.65 -3.15 -7.27
CA ASP A 57 -15.92 -3.61 -8.64
C ASP A 57 -14.63 -3.79 -9.48
N GLY A 58 -13.52 -3.19 -9.03
CA GLY A 58 -12.21 -3.22 -9.68
C GLY A 58 -11.11 -3.97 -8.91
N LEU A 59 -11.42 -4.66 -7.81
CA LEU A 59 -10.39 -5.28 -6.95
C LEU A 59 -9.50 -6.32 -7.65
N ASN A 60 -10.00 -6.95 -8.73
CA ASN A 60 -9.21 -7.91 -9.51
C ASN A 60 -8.12 -7.24 -10.36
N GLU A 61 -8.17 -5.92 -10.49
CA GLU A 61 -7.26 -5.13 -11.33
C GLU A 61 -6.05 -4.62 -10.55
N PHE A 62 -5.97 -4.95 -9.27
CA PHE A 62 -4.90 -4.52 -8.38
C PHE A 62 -3.85 -5.61 -8.21
N ILE A 63 -2.61 -5.18 -8.11
CA ILE A 63 -1.46 -5.97 -7.68
C ILE A 63 -0.89 -5.36 -6.40
N ALA A 64 -0.39 -6.19 -5.50
CA ALA A 64 0.38 -5.73 -4.36
C ALA A 64 1.87 -5.74 -4.69
N VAL A 65 2.57 -4.67 -4.30
CA VAL A 65 4.04 -4.59 -4.33
C VAL A 65 4.49 -4.21 -2.93
N SER A 66 5.35 -5.00 -2.31
CA SER A 66 5.84 -4.72 -0.94
C SER A 66 7.33 -4.93 -0.82
N SER A 67 7.97 -4.17 0.07
CA SER A 67 9.31 -4.44 0.60
C SER A 67 9.27 -4.45 2.12
N LEU A 68 8.26 -5.11 2.68
CA LEU A 68 8.10 -5.22 4.13
C LEU A 68 9.00 -6.33 4.65
N LYS A 69 9.73 -6.04 5.73
CA LYS A 69 10.64 -6.99 6.37
C LYS A 69 10.31 -7.18 7.84
N TYR A 70 10.98 -8.13 8.46
CA TYR A 70 10.95 -8.33 9.91
C TYR A 70 12.34 -8.64 10.44
N SER A 71 12.64 -8.21 11.67
CA SER A 71 13.84 -8.63 12.37
C SER A 71 13.67 -10.05 12.93
N LYS A 72 14.68 -10.90 12.75
CA LYS A 72 14.71 -12.26 13.32
C LYS A 72 14.77 -12.24 14.85
N GLU A 73 15.31 -11.16 15.41
CA GLU A 73 15.51 -10.96 16.85
C GLU A 73 14.23 -10.51 17.55
N TYR A 74 13.24 -10.04 16.79
CA TYR A 74 11.99 -9.54 17.34
C TYR A 74 11.09 -10.68 17.84
N ASP A 75 10.71 -10.65 19.12
CA ASP A 75 9.68 -11.55 19.65
C ASP A 75 8.29 -11.06 19.26
N PHE A 76 7.75 -11.61 18.17
CA PHE A 76 6.43 -11.26 17.64
C PHE A 76 5.26 -11.51 18.61
N LYS A 77 5.47 -12.24 19.71
CA LYS A 77 4.43 -12.40 20.75
C LYS A 77 4.10 -11.06 21.43
N ASN A 78 5.03 -10.10 21.39
CA ASN A 78 4.84 -8.76 21.96
C ASN A 78 3.78 -7.94 21.22
N GLU A 79 3.46 -8.27 19.96
CA GLU A 79 2.42 -7.58 19.18
C GLU A 79 1.00 -8.02 19.57
N GLY A 80 0.87 -9.01 20.45
CA GLY A 80 -0.41 -9.64 20.78
C GLY A 80 -0.89 -10.62 19.70
N GLU A 81 -1.89 -11.44 20.07
CA GLU A 81 -2.34 -12.57 19.25
C GLU A 81 -2.86 -12.16 17.87
N TYR A 82 -3.49 -10.99 17.76
CA TYR A 82 -4.04 -10.49 16.50
C TYR A 82 -2.97 -10.28 15.44
N TYR A 83 -1.96 -9.47 15.76
CA TYR A 83 -0.87 -9.14 14.83
C TYR A 83 0.09 -10.31 14.65
N PHE A 84 0.33 -11.11 15.69
CA PHE A 84 1.10 -12.35 15.57
C PHE A 84 0.51 -13.29 14.48
N ASN A 85 -0.81 -13.44 14.45
CA ASN A 85 -1.48 -14.24 13.43
C ASN A 85 -1.39 -13.62 12.03
N LEU A 86 -1.47 -12.29 11.91
CA LEU A 86 -1.28 -11.58 10.64
C LEU A 86 0.15 -11.76 10.12
N LEU A 87 1.16 -11.60 10.98
CA LEU A 87 2.57 -11.82 10.65
C LEU A 87 2.82 -13.25 10.16
N ARG A 88 2.30 -14.26 10.90
CA ARG A 88 2.41 -15.67 10.49
C ARG A 88 1.80 -15.91 9.10
N ARG A 89 0.64 -15.29 8.83
CA ARG A 89 -0.01 -15.37 7.52
C ARG A 89 0.84 -14.70 6.44
N ALA A 90 1.35 -13.50 6.71
CA ALA A 90 2.14 -12.75 5.74
C ALA A 90 3.46 -13.46 5.40
N LYS A 91 4.15 -14.04 6.39
CA LYS A 91 5.31 -14.92 6.21
C LYS A 91 4.99 -16.15 5.35
N LYS A 92 3.87 -16.83 5.63
CA LYS A 92 3.43 -18.02 4.87
C LYS A 92 3.29 -17.74 3.36
N TYR A 93 2.85 -16.53 2.99
CA TYR A 93 2.67 -16.12 1.60
C TYR A 93 3.84 -15.27 1.06
N ASN A 94 4.97 -15.24 1.76
CA ASN A 94 6.18 -14.49 1.39
C ASN A 94 5.94 -12.98 1.17
N LEU A 95 4.94 -12.41 1.85
CA LEU A 95 4.57 -10.99 1.74
C LEU A 95 5.46 -10.08 2.58
N ILE A 96 6.03 -10.65 3.64
CA ILE A 96 7.11 -10.04 4.42
C ILE A 96 8.26 -11.04 4.50
N GLN A 97 9.48 -10.55 4.44
CA GLN A 97 10.68 -11.38 4.42
C GLN A 97 11.59 -11.04 5.62
N GLU A 98 12.53 -11.91 5.95
CA GLU A 98 13.53 -11.60 6.97
C GLU A 98 14.39 -10.40 6.52
N SER A 99 14.75 -9.52 7.45
CA SER A 99 15.71 -8.43 7.19
C SER A 99 17.05 -9.00 6.75
N THR A 100 17.76 -8.23 5.93
CA THR A 100 19.10 -8.53 5.41
C THR A 100 19.92 -7.25 5.48
N GLU A 101 21.26 -7.35 5.57
CA GLU A 101 22.16 -6.17 5.56
C GLU A 101 21.86 -5.24 4.38
N VAL A 102 21.67 -5.79 3.18
CA VAL A 102 21.31 -5.04 1.97
C VAL A 102 19.99 -4.26 2.10
N PHE A 103 19.02 -4.78 2.87
CA PHE A 103 17.78 -4.07 3.12
C PHE A 103 17.96 -2.98 4.18
N GLU A 104 18.81 -3.21 5.17
CA GLU A 104 19.15 -2.26 6.22
C GLU A 104 19.88 -1.05 5.63
N ASP A 105 20.86 -1.27 4.74
CA ASP A 105 21.53 -0.21 3.98
C ASP A 105 20.51 0.67 3.23
N TYR A 106 19.49 0.06 2.61
CA TYR A 106 18.39 0.81 1.99
C TYR A 106 17.56 1.58 3.02
N LEU A 107 17.19 0.93 4.13
CA LEU A 107 16.35 1.52 5.16
C LEU A 107 17.00 2.74 5.80
N TYR A 108 18.34 2.74 5.93
CA TYR A 108 19.13 3.86 6.42
C TYR A 108 19.48 4.89 5.32
N GLY A 109 19.14 4.61 4.06
CA GLY A 109 19.33 5.51 2.93
C GLY A 109 20.72 5.49 2.31
N ASP A 110 21.54 4.49 2.65
CA ASP A 110 22.89 4.31 2.11
C ASP A 110 22.85 3.86 0.65
N ILE A 111 21.82 3.09 0.27
CA ILE A 111 21.60 2.61 -1.10
C ILE A 111 20.15 2.79 -1.56
N PRO A 112 19.89 2.85 -2.89
CA PRO A 112 18.53 2.75 -3.43
C PRO A 112 17.91 1.37 -3.15
N LEU A 113 16.57 1.30 -3.17
CA LEU A 113 15.84 0.05 -2.97
C LEU A 113 16.29 -1.05 -3.94
N PRO A 114 16.82 -2.18 -3.44
CA PRO A 114 17.17 -3.33 -4.27
C PRO A 114 15.93 -4.07 -4.79
N ALA A 115 15.96 -4.49 -6.05
CA ALA A 115 14.81 -5.15 -6.69
C ALA A 115 14.47 -6.52 -6.06
N ASP A 116 15.46 -7.24 -5.53
CA ASP A 116 15.29 -8.52 -4.84
C ASP A 116 14.63 -8.37 -3.45
N CYS A 117 14.57 -7.15 -2.91
CA CYS A 117 13.83 -6.84 -1.71
C CYS A 117 12.32 -6.67 -1.94
N LEU A 118 11.86 -6.72 -3.19
CA LEU A 118 10.44 -6.60 -3.54
C LEU A 118 9.73 -7.97 -3.60
N THR A 119 8.51 -8.00 -3.04
CA THR A 119 7.51 -9.05 -3.30
C THR A 119 6.40 -8.46 -4.16
N ILE A 120 5.99 -9.19 -5.20
CA ILE A 120 4.80 -8.88 -5.99
C ILE A 120 3.76 -9.98 -5.75
N SER A 121 2.51 -9.59 -5.48
CA SER A 121 1.40 -10.52 -5.31
C SER A 121 0.18 -10.09 -6.12
N LEU A 122 -0.43 -11.06 -6.80
CA LEU A 122 -1.69 -10.90 -7.53
C LEU A 122 -2.91 -11.32 -6.68
N ASP A 123 -2.69 -11.84 -5.47
CA ASP A 123 -3.77 -12.28 -4.60
C ASP A 123 -4.31 -11.11 -3.76
N LYS A 124 -5.42 -10.53 -4.23
CA LYS A 124 -6.15 -9.45 -3.55
C LYS A 124 -6.56 -9.78 -2.11
N LYS A 125 -6.69 -11.07 -1.74
CA LYS A 125 -7.03 -11.46 -0.36
C LYS A 125 -5.92 -11.13 0.63
N LEU A 126 -4.73 -10.81 0.12
CA LEU A 126 -3.56 -10.46 0.91
C LEU A 126 -3.46 -8.97 1.20
N PHE A 127 -4.19 -8.12 0.48
CA PHE A 127 -4.13 -6.66 0.67
C PHE A 127 -4.55 -6.22 2.06
N PRO A 128 -5.69 -6.70 2.62
CA PRO A 128 -6.05 -6.33 3.98
C PRO A 128 -5.04 -6.84 5.01
N CYS A 129 -4.32 -7.93 4.73
CA CYS A 129 -3.28 -8.43 5.63
C CYS A 129 -2.09 -7.47 5.70
N LEU A 130 -1.59 -7.04 4.54
CA LEU A 130 -0.48 -6.10 4.43
C LEU A 130 -0.83 -4.73 5.01
N ALA A 131 -1.99 -4.18 4.66
CA ALA A 131 -2.40 -2.87 5.16
C ALA A 131 -2.58 -2.83 6.68
N LYS A 132 -3.14 -3.89 7.29
CA LYS A 132 -3.23 -3.98 8.76
C LYS A 132 -1.87 -4.02 9.43
N LEU A 133 -0.91 -4.69 8.80
CA LEU A 133 0.45 -4.77 9.33
C LEU A 133 1.12 -3.40 9.27
N VAL A 134 1.08 -2.73 8.12
CA VAL A 134 1.67 -1.39 7.95
C VAL A 134 1.03 -0.37 8.88
N MET A 135 -0.31 -0.38 8.99
CA MET A 135 -1.03 0.59 9.79
C MET A 135 -0.87 0.40 11.30
N GLY A 136 -0.45 -0.77 11.80
CA GLY A 136 -0.59 -1.02 13.24
C GLY A 136 0.29 -2.08 13.89
N CYS A 137 1.26 -2.63 13.16
CA CYS A 137 2.21 -3.60 13.71
C CYS A 137 3.61 -2.99 13.73
N ASN A 138 4.17 -2.80 14.93
CA ASN A 138 5.49 -2.19 15.12
C ASN A 138 6.63 -3.13 14.73
N ALA A 139 6.34 -4.43 14.62
CA ALA A 139 7.33 -5.46 14.28
C ALA A 139 7.68 -5.51 12.78
N VAL A 140 6.98 -4.75 11.94
CA VAL A 140 7.21 -4.71 10.50
C VAL A 140 8.14 -3.56 10.16
N LEU A 141 9.19 -3.87 9.40
CA LEU A 141 10.20 -2.93 8.94
C LEU A 141 9.92 -2.53 7.48
N GLY A 142 10.25 -1.29 7.16
CA GLY A 142 10.11 -0.73 5.81
C GLY A 142 8.75 -0.12 5.53
N ASN A 143 8.74 0.84 4.62
CA ASN A 143 7.57 1.68 4.34
C ASN A 143 6.94 1.37 2.97
N ILE A 144 7.51 0.44 2.21
CA ILE A 144 7.03 0.11 0.86
C ILE A 144 5.95 -0.96 0.92
N CYS A 145 4.71 -0.52 0.71
CA CYS A 145 3.57 -1.38 0.48
C CYS A 145 2.57 -0.64 -0.43
N PHE A 146 2.40 -1.10 -1.65
CA PHE A 146 1.47 -0.51 -2.62
C PHE A 146 0.43 -1.51 -3.06
N PHE A 147 -0.76 -1.00 -3.33
CA PHE A 147 -1.78 -1.63 -4.15
C PHE A 147 -1.93 -0.82 -5.43
N ILE A 148 -1.53 -1.39 -6.55
CA ILE A 148 -1.42 -0.70 -7.83
C ILE A 148 -2.44 -1.30 -8.79
N SER A 149 -3.27 -0.45 -9.40
CA SER A 149 -4.10 -0.84 -10.54
C SER A 149 -3.69 -0.05 -11.80
N PRO A 150 -2.95 -0.69 -12.72
CA PRO A 150 -2.61 -0.08 -14.01
C PRO A 150 -3.86 0.31 -14.81
N LYS A 151 -4.90 -0.52 -14.77
CA LYS A 151 -6.15 -0.30 -15.50
C LYS A 151 -6.88 0.95 -15.01
N LEU A 152 -6.94 1.13 -13.68
CA LEU A 152 -7.58 2.27 -13.03
C LEU A 152 -6.67 3.50 -12.93
N ASN A 153 -5.40 3.41 -13.37
CA ASN A 153 -4.40 4.48 -13.25
C ASN A 153 -4.11 4.94 -11.81
N ILE A 154 -4.17 4.04 -10.83
CA ILE A 154 -4.03 4.43 -9.41
C ILE A 154 -3.11 3.48 -8.66
N ALA A 155 -2.32 4.05 -7.76
CA ALA A 155 -1.65 3.33 -6.69
C ALA A 155 -2.10 3.92 -5.34
N ILE A 156 -2.44 3.04 -4.40
CA ILE A 156 -2.71 3.43 -3.01
C ILE A 156 -1.74 2.70 -2.08
N TYR A 157 -1.32 3.34 -1.00
CA TYR A 157 -0.43 2.74 -0.02
C TYR A 157 -0.95 2.99 1.40
N PRO A 158 -1.04 1.96 2.26
CA PRO A 158 -1.31 2.16 3.67
C PRO A 158 -0.13 2.88 4.33
N HIS A 159 -0.39 3.67 5.37
CA HIS A 159 0.65 4.33 6.17
C HIS A 159 0.33 4.27 7.68
N GLU A 160 1.31 4.64 8.49
CA GLU A 160 1.29 4.50 9.96
C GLU A 160 0.26 5.40 10.66
N ASP A 161 -0.07 6.56 10.08
CA ASP A 161 -1.12 7.48 10.57
C ASP A 161 -2.57 7.02 10.31
N LEU A 162 -2.76 5.75 9.97
CA LEU A 162 -4.07 5.13 9.72
C LEU A 162 -4.84 5.70 8.53
N GLY A 163 -4.45 5.29 7.34
CA GLY A 163 -5.23 5.52 6.14
C GLY A 163 -4.46 5.13 4.89
N PHE A 164 -4.81 5.73 3.76
CA PHE A 164 -4.09 5.50 2.52
C PHE A 164 -3.64 6.81 1.88
N GLY A 165 -2.39 6.82 1.43
CA GLY A 165 -1.92 7.77 0.45
C GLY A 165 -2.22 7.29 -0.97
N VAL A 166 -2.29 8.24 -1.89
CA VAL A 166 -2.77 8.03 -3.26
C VAL A 166 -1.81 8.67 -4.24
N ILE A 167 -1.43 7.90 -5.26
CA ILE A 167 -0.57 8.34 -6.36
C ILE A 167 -1.27 7.97 -7.67
N SER A 168 -1.34 8.92 -8.60
CA SER A 168 -1.84 8.64 -9.94
C SER A 168 -0.73 8.03 -10.80
N LEU A 169 -1.09 7.07 -11.66
CA LEU A 169 -0.16 6.48 -12.63
C LEU A 169 -0.09 7.28 -13.94
N SER A 170 -0.91 8.32 -14.07
CA SER A 170 -0.96 9.22 -15.24
C SER A 170 -1.35 10.64 -14.85
N GLU A 171 -1.21 11.60 -15.77
CA GLU A 171 -1.64 12.99 -15.56
C GLU A 171 -3.15 13.13 -15.25
N ASP A 172 -3.97 12.17 -15.67
CA ASP A 172 -5.37 12.10 -15.24
C ASP A 172 -5.44 11.65 -13.77
N ARG A 173 -5.70 12.61 -12.88
CA ARG A 173 -5.83 12.42 -11.42
C ARG A 173 -7.29 12.25 -10.97
N SER A 174 -8.25 12.21 -11.90
CA SER A 174 -9.69 12.34 -11.57
C SER A 174 -10.18 11.25 -10.61
N LEU A 175 -9.86 9.98 -10.87
CA LEU A 175 -10.27 8.87 -10.01
C LEU A 175 -9.62 8.93 -8.62
N CYS A 176 -8.36 9.39 -8.56
CA CYS A 176 -7.64 9.55 -7.30
C CYS A 176 -8.29 10.63 -6.42
N ILE A 177 -8.67 11.76 -7.02
CA ILE A 177 -9.39 12.84 -6.35
C ILE A 177 -10.76 12.35 -5.90
N GLU A 178 -11.51 11.65 -6.77
CA GLU A 178 -12.83 11.08 -6.43
C GLU A 178 -12.75 10.11 -5.23
N PHE A 179 -11.70 9.29 -5.17
CA PHE A 179 -11.46 8.40 -4.03
C PHE A 179 -11.21 9.17 -2.73
N LEU A 180 -10.36 10.20 -2.76
CA LEU A 180 -10.09 11.04 -1.58
C LEU A 180 -11.34 11.83 -1.14
N GLU A 181 -12.09 12.38 -2.07
CA GLU A 181 -13.38 13.03 -1.80
C GLU A 181 -14.41 12.05 -1.22
N PHE A 182 -14.44 10.81 -1.69
CA PHE A 182 -15.26 9.75 -1.10
C PHE A 182 -14.87 9.50 0.37
N CYS A 183 -13.57 9.38 0.66
CA CYS A 183 -13.08 9.19 2.03
C CYS A 183 -13.42 10.38 2.94
N SER A 184 -13.46 11.61 2.42
CA SER A 184 -13.75 12.83 3.19
C SER A 184 -15.16 12.84 3.81
N LYS A 185 -16.07 11.99 3.31
CA LYS A 185 -17.42 11.84 3.85
C LYS A 185 -17.44 11.11 5.20
N ASN A 186 -16.36 10.40 5.55
CA ASN A 186 -16.21 9.77 6.86
C ASN A 186 -15.52 10.72 7.84
N LYS A 187 -16.28 11.16 8.85
CA LYS A 187 -15.82 12.10 9.89
C LYS A 187 -14.62 11.63 10.74
N ASN A 188 -14.28 10.34 10.72
CA ASN A 188 -13.16 9.79 11.50
C ASN A 188 -11.79 10.04 10.82
N PHE A 189 -11.80 10.53 9.59
CA PHE A 189 -10.61 10.76 8.79
C PHE A 189 -10.56 12.21 8.30
N ILE A 190 -9.35 12.80 8.28
CA ILE A 190 -9.07 13.99 7.47
C ILE A 190 -8.58 13.54 6.10
N VAL A 191 -8.80 14.41 5.12
CA VAL A 191 -8.33 14.22 3.75
C VAL A 191 -7.50 15.43 3.35
N HIS A 192 -6.34 15.16 2.75
CA HIS A 192 -5.50 16.16 2.11
C HIS A 192 -5.40 15.82 0.62
N ILE A 193 -5.63 16.81 -0.24
CA ILE A 193 -5.46 16.69 -1.69
C ILE A 193 -4.43 17.74 -2.12
N GLU A 194 -3.38 17.29 -2.79
CA GLU A 194 -2.33 18.16 -3.33
C GLU A 194 -2.85 18.92 -4.56
N ASN A 195 -2.84 20.25 -4.46
CA ASN A 195 -3.30 21.16 -5.51
C ASN A 195 -2.50 21.02 -6.80
#